data_AF-A0A7X7TR99-F1
#
_entry.id   AF-A0A7X7TR99-F1
#
_cell.length_a   1.000
_cell.length_b   1.000
_cell.length_c   1.000
_cell.angle_alpha   90.00
_cell.angle_beta   90.00
_cell.angle_gamma   90.00
#
_symmetry.space_group_name_H-M   'P 1'
#
loop_
_entity.id
_entity.type
_entity.pdbx_description
1 polymer ?
#
loop_
_entity_poly.entity_id
_entity_poly.type
_entity_poly.pdbx_seq_one_letter_code
_entity_poly.pdbx_strand_id
1 'polypeptide(L)'
;MFRWLLEEDRKKYVSFLETGAISLDEFIDDLISVRKDNASKYPEMVFLAIRKAISEKYIDVDKFSTLLNVRSECVLELLRAEYKVVKFPVVSKDKALSKIAHALVFEDDAGYTNLAHQQASIDAIRKLKGKNFSVVFDTLFYDDSFMFAVAVGALSKNVPENIAFTGRIGEHGNILPINSLSEKEEVVKDENLILLSPLDAAHIDDVIDVLNAQGASVPVFYTYQDNDDADRKYESFVEFVHSVQDNCVGISGIRLAEKVFGFSTLLKYKKLEFTDWNELAIVGGDNLRMIAKAGFIPNIAFEGPGPLAMGVGIRFGAQYPIVIYHKVAQGYAKVIDLSDNLRKIKAIKQSFDRFDVEVSGDGDICVYIIKTASHELKAQVIDFVRKKEGNNFMYIYASHKNSGNLPVEDWTVEVSELMSIVQKVKAEKLLSKIEFFMSCPIPIAFGFGMAFGHFGNGSIYAYNNIENTYTAVIRIEELK
;
A
#
# COMPACT_ATOMS: atom_id res chain seq x y z
N MET A 1 1.14 -47.83 7.69
CA MET A 1 1.82 -48.32 8.92
C MET A 1 1.77 -47.29 10.06
N PHE A 2 1.54 -46.02 9.73
CA PHE A 2 1.64 -44.90 10.67
C PHE A 2 0.30 -44.38 11.18
N ARG A 3 -0.84 -44.95 10.77
CA ARG A 3 -2.20 -44.57 11.20
C ARG A 3 -2.35 -44.25 12.70
N TRP A 4 -1.75 -45.07 13.58
CA TRP A 4 -1.85 -44.86 15.03
C TRP A 4 -1.25 -43.51 15.47
N LEU A 5 -0.20 -43.01 14.78
CA LEU A 5 0.36 -41.68 15.03
C LEU A 5 -0.62 -40.56 14.66
N LEU A 6 -1.50 -40.76 13.67
CA LEU A 6 -2.53 -39.78 13.33
C LEU A 6 -3.54 -39.60 14.48
N GLU A 7 -3.75 -40.64 15.27
CA GLU A 7 -4.65 -40.61 16.42
C GLU A 7 -3.94 -40.13 17.70
N GLU A 8 -2.69 -40.55 17.94
CA GLU A 8 -1.97 -40.28 19.20
C GLU A 8 -1.00 -39.09 19.15
N ASP A 9 -0.31 -38.84 18.04
CA ASP A 9 0.70 -37.78 17.90
C ASP A 9 0.69 -37.17 16.48
N ARG A 10 -0.30 -36.30 16.26
CA ARG A 10 -0.53 -35.62 14.97
C ARG A 10 0.66 -34.79 14.51
N LYS A 11 1.43 -34.18 15.43
CA LYS A 11 2.60 -33.39 15.07
C LYS A 11 3.69 -34.27 14.46
N LYS A 12 3.94 -35.42 15.07
CA LYS A 12 4.90 -36.40 14.54
C LYS A 12 4.43 -37.01 13.22
N TYR A 13 3.14 -37.29 13.09
CA TYR A 13 2.57 -37.75 11.81
C TYR A 13 2.82 -36.73 10.68
N VAL A 14 2.52 -35.45 10.92
CA VAL A 14 2.77 -34.38 9.94
C VAL A 14 4.25 -34.28 9.57
N SER A 15 5.15 -34.37 10.56
CA SER A 15 6.61 -34.38 10.28
C SER A 15 7.03 -35.55 9.38
N PHE A 16 6.41 -36.73 9.52
CA PHE A 16 6.70 -37.88 8.64
C PHE A 16 6.15 -37.67 7.23
N LEU A 17 5.00 -37.03 7.09
CA LEU A 17 4.46 -36.63 5.79
C LEU A 17 5.36 -35.56 5.11
N GLU A 18 5.88 -34.59 5.86
CA GLU A 18 6.77 -33.54 5.34
C GLU A 18 8.14 -34.06 4.91
N THR A 19 8.67 -35.06 5.63
CA THR A 19 9.96 -35.70 5.31
C THR A 19 9.85 -36.77 4.22
N GLY A 20 8.64 -37.05 3.72
CA GLY A 20 8.38 -38.06 2.71
C GLY A 20 8.41 -39.51 3.22
N ALA A 21 8.46 -39.70 4.54
CA ALA A 21 8.35 -41.03 5.16
C ALA A 21 6.94 -41.62 5.03
N ILE A 22 5.93 -40.76 4.86
CA ILE A 22 4.55 -41.12 4.51
C ILE A 22 4.23 -40.41 3.18
N SER A 23 3.71 -41.15 2.20
CA SER A 23 3.25 -40.56 0.95
C SER A 23 1.91 -39.84 1.14
N LEU A 24 1.59 -38.84 0.30
CA LEU A 24 0.27 -38.21 0.31
C LEU A 24 -0.86 -39.23 0.10
N ASP A 25 -0.60 -40.25 -0.72
CA ASP A 25 -1.51 -41.35 -0.99
C ASP A 25 -1.83 -42.19 0.26
N GLU A 26 -0.80 -42.59 1.03
CA GLU A 26 -0.97 -43.30 2.31
C GLU A 26 -1.64 -42.41 3.36
N PHE A 27 -1.31 -41.11 3.38
CA PHE A 27 -1.93 -40.15 4.29
C PHE A 27 -3.44 -40.04 4.07
N ILE A 28 -3.89 -39.97 2.81
CA ILE A 28 -5.31 -39.89 2.49
C ILE A 28 -6.03 -41.17 2.93
N ASP A 29 -5.46 -42.34 2.70
CA ASP A 29 -6.03 -43.63 3.13
C ASP A 29 -6.18 -43.73 4.66
N ASP A 30 -5.13 -43.34 5.39
CA ASP A 30 -5.15 -43.28 6.85
C ASP A 30 -6.24 -42.31 7.33
N LEU A 31 -6.37 -41.15 6.68
CA LEU A 31 -7.33 -40.12 7.03
C LEU A 31 -8.79 -40.53 6.76
N ILE A 32 -9.07 -41.20 5.63
CA ILE A 32 -10.37 -41.82 5.33
C ILE A 32 -10.74 -42.79 6.44
N SER A 33 -9.78 -43.62 6.86
CA SER A 33 -10.01 -44.67 7.86
C SER A 33 -10.40 -44.11 9.23
N VAL A 34 -9.73 -43.06 9.71
CA VAL A 34 -9.98 -42.46 11.04
C VAL A 34 -11.18 -41.51 11.07
N ARG A 35 -11.67 -41.06 9.90
CA ARG A 35 -12.84 -40.18 9.75
C ARG A 35 -14.12 -40.90 9.34
N LYS A 36 -14.10 -42.24 9.20
CA LYS A 36 -15.23 -43.05 8.72
C LYS A 36 -16.56 -42.77 9.45
N ASP A 37 -16.51 -42.54 10.76
CA ASP A 37 -17.71 -42.34 11.59
C ASP A 37 -18.04 -40.86 11.84
N ASN A 38 -17.12 -39.94 11.52
CA ASN A 38 -17.31 -38.50 11.72
C ASN A 38 -16.46 -37.71 10.72
N ALA A 39 -17.12 -37.21 9.67
CA ALA A 39 -16.48 -36.39 8.65
C ALA A 39 -15.91 -35.06 9.19
N SER A 40 -16.41 -34.49 10.29
CA SER A 40 -15.83 -33.25 10.83
C SER A 40 -14.61 -33.48 11.74
N LYS A 41 -14.18 -34.73 11.93
CA LYS A 41 -13.00 -35.07 12.74
C LYS A 41 -11.71 -34.69 11.99
N TYR A 42 -10.73 -34.17 12.72
CA TYR A 42 -9.42 -33.75 12.22
C TYR A 42 -9.45 -32.76 11.05
N PRO A 43 -10.16 -31.61 11.15
CA PRO A 43 -10.24 -30.62 10.08
C PRO A 43 -8.85 -30.13 9.63
N GLU A 44 -7.89 -30.03 10.55
CA GLU A 44 -6.50 -29.66 10.26
C GLU A 44 -5.84 -30.60 9.25
N MET A 45 -6.18 -31.90 9.29
CA MET A 45 -5.62 -32.91 8.40
C MET A 45 -6.26 -32.87 7.02
N VAL A 46 -7.56 -32.56 6.94
CA VAL A 46 -8.26 -32.36 5.67
C VAL A 46 -7.72 -31.13 4.95
N PHE A 47 -7.55 -30.03 5.70
CA PHE A 47 -6.92 -28.81 5.21
C PHE A 47 -5.52 -29.10 4.64
N LEU A 48 -4.69 -29.84 5.40
CA LEU A 48 -3.35 -30.22 4.95
C LEU A 48 -3.37 -31.12 3.71
N ALA A 49 -4.26 -32.13 3.66
CA ALA A 49 -4.39 -33.04 2.53
C ALA A 49 -4.72 -32.29 1.24
N ILE A 50 -5.70 -31.36 1.28
CA ILE A 50 -6.09 -30.56 0.14
C ILE A 50 -4.96 -29.62 -0.30
N ARG A 51 -4.31 -28.91 0.65
CA ARG A 51 -3.17 -28.04 0.31
C ARG A 51 -2.02 -28.80 -0.34
N LYS A 52 -1.65 -29.96 0.20
CA LYS A 52 -0.56 -30.78 -0.36
C LYS A 52 -0.94 -31.30 -1.74
N ALA A 53 -2.15 -31.82 -1.92
CA ALA A 53 -2.63 -32.29 -3.23
C ALA A 53 -2.54 -31.22 -4.32
N ILE A 54 -2.98 -29.99 -4.02
CA ILE A 54 -2.88 -28.88 -4.97
C ILE A 54 -1.41 -28.53 -5.25
N SER A 55 -0.57 -28.42 -4.21
CA SER A 55 0.85 -28.05 -4.36
C SER A 55 1.67 -29.08 -5.13
N GLU A 56 1.37 -30.36 -4.95
CA GLU A 56 2.07 -31.49 -5.58
C GLU A 56 1.41 -31.90 -6.91
N LYS A 57 0.31 -31.22 -7.31
CA LYS A 57 -0.52 -31.56 -8.48
C LYS A 57 -1.00 -33.02 -8.46
N TYR A 58 -1.25 -33.56 -7.26
CA TYR A 58 -1.75 -34.90 -7.06
C TYR A 58 -3.28 -34.89 -7.16
N ILE A 59 -3.83 -35.72 -8.05
CA ILE A 59 -5.27 -35.82 -8.30
C ILE A 59 -5.67 -37.29 -8.28
N ASP A 60 -6.06 -37.79 -7.11
CA ASP A 60 -6.79 -39.06 -6.97
C ASP A 60 -8.25 -38.76 -6.62
N VAL A 61 -9.08 -38.74 -7.65
CA VAL A 61 -10.48 -38.30 -7.54
C VAL A 61 -11.29 -39.24 -6.65
N ASP A 62 -11.03 -40.55 -6.72
CA ASP A 62 -11.81 -41.55 -6.00
C ASP A 62 -11.49 -41.53 -4.49
N LYS A 63 -10.21 -41.38 -4.14
CA LYS A 63 -9.79 -41.21 -2.75
C LYS A 63 -10.33 -39.92 -2.15
N PHE A 64 -10.21 -38.79 -2.84
CA PHE A 64 -10.78 -37.54 -2.35
C PHE A 64 -12.30 -37.55 -2.33
N SER A 65 -12.97 -38.23 -3.27
CA SER A 65 -14.44 -38.41 -3.24
C SER A 65 -14.87 -39.13 -1.97
N THR A 66 -14.14 -40.20 -1.60
CA THR A 66 -14.35 -40.94 -0.35
C THR A 66 -14.04 -40.09 0.88
N LEU A 67 -12.91 -39.37 0.89
CA LEU A 67 -12.45 -38.56 2.02
C LEU A 67 -13.37 -37.37 2.33
N LEU A 68 -13.86 -36.71 1.28
CA LEU A 68 -14.69 -35.50 1.40
C LEU A 68 -16.18 -35.84 1.40
N ASN A 69 -16.55 -37.08 1.04
CA ASN A 69 -17.92 -37.54 0.87
C ASN A 69 -18.71 -36.67 -0.13
N VAL A 70 -18.09 -36.39 -1.28
CA VAL A 70 -18.67 -35.64 -2.39
C VAL A 70 -18.45 -36.36 -3.72
N ARG A 71 -19.24 -36.04 -4.75
CA ARG A 71 -19.13 -36.67 -6.06
C ARG A 71 -17.77 -36.39 -6.72
N SER A 72 -17.29 -37.32 -7.53
CA SER A 72 -16.00 -37.24 -8.24
C SER A 72 -15.85 -35.96 -9.08
N GLU A 73 -16.93 -35.47 -9.69
CA GLU A 73 -16.89 -34.22 -10.47
C GLU A 73 -16.58 -33.01 -9.57
N CYS A 74 -17.22 -32.94 -8.39
CA CYS A 74 -17.01 -31.87 -7.41
C CYS A 74 -15.60 -31.88 -6.83
N VAL A 75 -14.99 -33.05 -6.65
CA VAL A 75 -13.58 -33.19 -6.23
C VAL A 75 -12.65 -32.59 -7.26
N LEU A 76 -12.86 -32.93 -8.53
CA LEU A 76 -12.02 -32.45 -9.62
C LEU A 76 -12.11 -30.94 -9.77
N GLU A 77 -13.32 -30.37 -9.62
CA GLU A 77 -13.55 -28.93 -9.57
C GLU A 77 -12.79 -28.29 -8.41
N LEU A 78 -12.98 -28.77 -7.18
CA LEU A 78 -12.34 -28.22 -5.98
C LEU A 78 -10.81 -28.22 -6.07
N LEU A 79 -10.20 -29.35 -6.46
CA LEU A 79 -8.73 -29.49 -6.52
C LEU A 79 -8.09 -28.69 -7.66
N ARG A 80 -8.88 -28.22 -8.62
CA ARG A 80 -8.44 -27.36 -9.73
C ARG A 80 -8.79 -25.89 -9.55
N ALA A 81 -9.70 -25.58 -8.62
CA ALA A 81 -10.16 -24.23 -8.36
C ALA A 81 -9.06 -23.36 -7.74
N GLU A 82 -9.09 -22.07 -8.06
CA GLU A 82 -8.32 -21.08 -7.31
C GLU A 82 -8.92 -20.92 -5.91
N TYR A 83 -8.06 -20.69 -4.92
CA TYR A 83 -8.48 -20.49 -3.55
C TYR A 83 -7.76 -19.31 -2.90
N LYS A 84 -8.45 -18.71 -1.93
CA LYS A 84 -7.89 -17.68 -1.04
C LYS A 84 -7.78 -18.23 0.37
N VAL A 85 -6.75 -17.79 1.10
CA VAL A 85 -6.61 -18.11 2.52
C VAL A 85 -7.13 -16.94 3.33
N VAL A 86 -8.08 -17.21 4.22
CA VAL A 86 -8.63 -16.22 5.15
C VAL A 86 -8.35 -16.64 6.58
N LYS A 87 -8.24 -15.64 7.47
CA LYS A 87 -7.86 -15.82 8.87
C LYS A 87 -8.96 -15.30 9.78
N PHE A 88 -9.21 -16.00 10.87
CA PHE A 88 -10.14 -15.56 11.91
C PHE A 88 -9.71 -16.09 13.29
N PRO A 89 -9.89 -15.31 14.36
CA PRO A 89 -9.53 -15.75 15.70
C PRO A 89 -10.60 -16.68 16.29
N VAL A 90 -10.16 -17.82 16.82
CA VAL A 90 -10.98 -18.73 17.62
C VAL A 90 -10.54 -18.61 19.07
N VAL A 91 -11.49 -18.23 19.94
CA VAL A 91 -11.23 -18.03 21.37
C VAL A 91 -11.82 -19.15 22.21
N SER A 92 -11.07 -19.58 23.22
CA SER A 92 -11.47 -20.60 24.19
C SER A 92 -11.44 -20.03 25.60
N LYS A 93 -12.21 -20.65 26.52
CA LYS A 93 -12.12 -20.36 27.96
C LYS A 93 -10.72 -20.65 28.50
N ASP A 94 -10.07 -21.68 27.96
CA ASP A 94 -8.66 -21.91 28.16
C ASP A 94 -7.88 -21.10 27.13
N LYS A 95 -7.27 -19.98 27.57
CA LYS A 95 -6.51 -19.08 26.69
C LYS A 95 -5.41 -19.81 25.91
N ALA A 96 -4.85 -20.91 26.43
CA ALA A 96 -3.82 -21.68 25.74
C ALA A 96 -4.34 -22.42 24.50
N LEU A 97 -5.67 -22.56 24.36
CA LEU A 97 -6.32 -23.15 23.18
C LEU A 97 -6.83 -22.11 22.19
N SER A 98 -6.78 -20.82 22.53
CA SER A 98 -7.12 -19.74 21.60
C SER A 98 -6.04 -19.62 20.53
N LYS A 99 -6.45 -19.42 19.27
CA LYS A 99 -5.53 -19.36 18.13
C LYS A 99 -6.13 -18.66 16.93
N ILE A 100 -5.28 -18.32 15.96
CA ILE A 100 -5.72 -17.94 14.62
C ILE A 100 -6.02 -19.21 13.82
N ALA A 101 -7.27 -19.34 13.38
CA ALA A 101 -7.71 -20.37 12.45
C ALA A 101 -7.64 -19.86 11.01
N HIS A 102 -7.48 -20.80 10.09
CA HIS A 102 -7.42 -20.56 8.66
C HIS A 102 -8.55 -21.28 7.92
N ALA A 103 -9.03 -20.66 6.86
CA ALA A 103 -9.91 -21.29 5.89
C ALA A 103 -9.36 -21.10 4.48
N LEU A 104 -9.43 -22.16 3.68
CA LEU A 104 -9.34 -22.08 2.23
C LEU A 104 -10.73 -21.80 1.69
N VAL A 105 -10.89 -20.73 0.92
CA VAL A 105 -12.15 -20.39 0.25
C VAL A 105 -11.92 -20.54 -1.25
N PHE A 106 -12.60 -21.52 -1.85
CA PHE A 106 -12.44 -21.92 -3.25
C PHE A 106 -13.53 -21.32 -4.12
N GLU A 107 -13.15 -20.78 -5.27
CA GLU A 107 -14.12 -20.34 -6.28
C GLU A 107 -14.57 -21.55 -7.13
N ASP A 108 -15.66 -22.20 -6.72
CA ASP A 108 -16.20 -23.41 -7.36
C ASP A 108 -17.73 -23.52 -7.24
N ASP A 109 -18.32 -24.41 -8.04
CA ASP A 109 -19.76 -24.71 -8.04
C ASP A 109 -20.15 -25.89 -7.14
N ALA A 110 -19.20 -26.55 -6.49
CA ALA A 110 -19.43 -27.73 -5.64
C ALA A 110 -20.04 -27.38 -4.28
N GLY A 111 -19.59 -26.28 -3.66
CA GLY A 111 -20.16 -25.81 -2.39
C GLY A 111 -19.87 -26.72 -1.19
N TYR A 112 -18.68 -27.32 -1.13
CA TYR A 112 -18.25 -28.21 -0.06
C TYR A 112 -17.83 -27.48 1.23
N THR A 113 -17.99 -28.13 2.38
CA THR A 113 -17.24 -27.78 3.60
C THR A 113 -16.85 -29.00 4.43
N ASN A 114 -15.69 -28.96 5.07
CA ASN A 114 -15.24 -30.03 5.96
C ASN A 114 -15.85 -29.98 7.38
N LEU A 115 -16.57 -28.90 7.70
CA LEU A 115 -17.30 -28.74 8.97
C LEU A 115 -18.81 -28.71 8.70
N ALA A 116 -19.45 -29.88 8.70
CA ALA A 116 -20.85 -30.02 8.28
C ALA A 116 -21.84 -29.18 9.13
N HIS A 117 -21.54 -28.93 10.40
CA HIS A 117 -22.37 -28.10 11.26
C HIS A 117 -22.34 -26.61 10.90
N GLN A 118 -21.36 -26.16 10.11
CA GLN A 118 -21.25 -24.78 9.63
C GLN A 118 -21.92 -24.54 8.26
N GLN A 119 -22.49 -25.59 7.65
CA GLN A 119 -23.09 -25.55 6.32
C GLN A 119 -24.15 -24.44 6.20
N ALA A 120 -25.03 -24.30 7.18
CA ALA A 120 -26.10 -23.29 7.16
C ALA A 120 -25.54 -21.84 7.15
N SER A 121 -24.48 -21.58 7.93
CA SER A 121 -23.83 -20.26 7.99
C SER A 121 -23.09 -19.94 6.68
N ILE A 122 -22.48 -20.93 6.04
CA ILE A 122 -21.86 -20.75 4.71
C ILE A 122 -22.91 -20.53 3.62
N ASP A 123 -24.02 -21.27 3.65
CA ASP A 123 -25.12 -21.10 2.69
C ASP A 123 -25.78 -19.73 2.79
N ALA A 124 -25.82 -19.13 3.97
CA ALA A 124 -26.26 -17.74 4.14
C ALA A 124 -25.39 -16.77 3.33
N ILE A 125 -24.06 -16.98 3.30
CA ILE A 125 -23.13 -16.15 2.54
C ILE A 125 -23.31 -16.38 1.02
N ARG A 126 -23.45 -17.64 0.58
CA ARG A 126 -23.67 -17.98 -0.85
C ARG A 126 -24.90 -17.29 -1.42
N LYS A 127 -25.97 -17.19 -0.63
CA LYS A 127 -27.22 -16.52 -1.01
C LYS A 127 -27.05 -15.02 -1.27
N LEU A 128 -26.13 -14.33 -0.60
CA LEU A 128 -25.98 -12.86 -0.70
C LEU A 128 -25.65 -12.39 -2.12
N LYS A 129 -24.79 -13.11 -2.84
CA LYS A 129 -24.34 -12.74 -4.19
C LYS A 129 -24.68 -13.80 -5.25
N GLY A 130 -25.47 -14.82 -4.87
CA GLY A 130 -25.86 -15.91 -5.78
C GLY A 130 -24.67 -16.70 -6.34
N LYS A 131 -23.59 -16.82 -5.56
CA LYS A 131 -22.37 -17.54 -5.96
C LYS A 131 -22.15 -18.71 -5.02
N ASN A 132 -21.83 -19.87 -5.60
CA ASN A 132 -21.36 -21.00 -4.82
C ASN A 132 -19.84 -20.89 -4.60
N PHE A 133 -19.35 -21.59 -3.57
CA PHE A 133 -17.93 -21.67 -3.23
C PHE A 133 -17.72 -22.74 -2.16
N SER A 134 -16.59 -23.44 -2.16
CA SER A 134 -16.24 -24.38 -1.08
C SER A 134 -15.38 -23.73 0.00
N VAL A 135 -15.47 -24.24 1.23
CA VAL A 135 -14.70 -23.75 2.38
C VAL A 135 -14.10 -24.89 3.18
N VAL A 136 -12.78 -24.91 3.32
CA VAL A 136 -12.06 -25.92 4.11
C VAL A 136 -11.34 -25.24 5.28
N PHE A 137 -11.72 -25.60 6.50
CA PHE A 137 -11.17 -25.05 7.74
C PHE A 137 -10.02 -25.92 8.29
N ASP A 138 -9.03 -25.29 8.90
CA ASP A 138 -7.94 -25.98 9.62
C ASP A 138 -8.28 -26.29 11.09
N THR A 139 -9.42 -25.81 11.58
CA THR A 139 -9.74 -25.79 13.00
C THR A 139 -11.21 -26.13 13.22
N LEU A 140 -11.51 -26.93 14.24
CA LEU A 140 -12.88 -27.15 14.71
C LEU A 140 -13.32 -26.00 15.62
N PHE A 141 -14.45 -25.37 15.30
CA PHE A 141 -15.07 -24.29 16.08
C PHE A 141 -16.60 -24.31 15.87
N TYR A 142 -17.35 -23.60 16.72
CA TYR A 142 -18.82 -23.63 16.71
C TYR A 142 -19.49 -22.25 16.61
N ASP A 143 -18.73 -21.17 16.70
CA ASP A 143 -19.30 -19.82 16.55
C ASP A 143 -19.47 -19.42 15.08
N ASP A 144 -20.23 -18.34 14.84
CA ASP A 144 -20.51 -17.76 13.51
C ASP A 144 -19.58 -16.60 13.15
N SER A 145 -18.56 -16.31 13.96
CA SER A 145 -17.71 -15.13 13.74
C SER A 145 -16.75 -15.28 12.57
N PHE A 146 -16.52 -16.50 12.12
CA PHE A 146 -15.76 -16.83 10.90
C PHE A 146 -16.45 -16.34 9.62
N MET A 147 -17.78 -16.10 9.66
CA MET A 147 -18.57 -15.79 8.47
C MET A 147 -18.02 -14.58 7.73
N PHE A 148 -17.56 -13.56 8.45
CA PHE A 148 -16.96 -12.38 7.84
C PHE A 148 -15.67 -12.73 7.06
N ALA A 149 -14.78 -13.56 7.62
CA ALA A 149 -13.58 -14.02 6.94
C ALA A 149 -13.91 -14.78 5.65
N VAL A 150 -14.84 -15.73 5.73
CA VAL A 150 -15.27 -16.55 4.58
C VAL A 150 -15.91 -15.69 3.51
N ALA A 151 -16.77 -14.76 3.89
CA ALA A 151 -17.46 -13.91 2.94
C ALA A 151 -16.50 -12.95 2.23
N VAL A 152 -15.47 -12.42 2.92
CA VAL A 152 -14.39 -11.67 2.27
C VAL A 152 -13.63 -12.56 1.29
N GLY A 153 -13.20 -13.76 1.71
CA GLY A 153 -12.47 -14.68 0.81
C GLY A 153 -13.23 -15.09 -0.44
N ALA A 154 -14.55 -15.24 -0.33
CA ALA A 154 -15.42 -15.64 -1.43
C ALA A 154 -15.71 -14.48 -2.41
N LEU A 155 -15.71 -13.23 -1.93
CA LEU A 155 -16.26 -12.10 -2.68
C LEU A 155 -15.23 -11.04 -3.06
N SER A 156 -14.06 -10.98 -2.39
CA SER A 156 -12.96 -10.11 -2.79
C SER A 156 -12.06 -10.80 -3.81
N LYS A 157 -11.37 -10.02 -4.63
CA LYS A 157 -10.31 -10.48 -5.55
C LYS A 157 -9.01 -10.73 -4.78
N ASN A 158 -8.73 -9.88 -3.80
CA ASN A 158 -7.51 -9.92 -2.99
C ASN A 158 -7.87 -9.99 -1.51
N VAL A 159 -7.09 -10.76 -0.74
CA VAL A 159 -7.15 -10.79 0.73
C VAL A 159 -5.73 -10.55 1.26
N PRO A 160 -5.46 -9.45 1.98
CA PRO A 160 -4.14 -9.18 2.53
C PRO A 160 -3.74 -10.23 3.58
N GLU A 161 -2.50 -10.71 3.52
CA GLU A 161 -2.02 -11.77 4.41
C GLU A 161 -1.94 -11.34 5.87
N ASN A 162 -1.79 -10.05 6.15
CA ASN A 162 -1.65 -9.50 7.50
C ASN A 162 -2.99 -9.25 8.21
N ILE A 163 -4.11 -9.73 7.67
CA ILE A 163 -5.45 -9.43 8.19
C ILE A 163 -6.16 -10.70 8.66
N ALA A 164 -6.84 -10.57 9.80
CA ALA A 164 -7.85 -11.49 10.27
C ALA A 164 -9.20 -10.78 10.34
N PHE A 165 -10.28 -11.54 10.24
CA PHE A 165 -11.64 -11.02 10.25
C PHE A 165 -12.45 -11.68 11.36
N THR A 166 -13.36 -10.94 11.97
CA THR A 166 -14.33 -11.49 12.90
C THR A 166 -15.67 -10.78 12.78
N GLY A 167 -16.75 -11.54 12.67
CA GLY A 167 -18.09 -10.98 12.54
C GLY A 167 -19.07 -12.01 12.00
N ARG A 168 -20.31 -11.94 12.48
CA ARG A 168 -21.41 -12.69 11.88
C ARG A 168 -21.97 -11.89 10.71
N ILE A 169 -22.36 -12.57 9.63
CA ILE A 169 -22.98 -11.91 8.47
C ILE A 169 -24.50 -12.05 8.56
N GLY A 170 -25.22 -10.94 8.49
CA GLY A 170 -26.67 -10.89 8.42
C GLY A 170 -27.23 -11.15 7.01
N GLU A 171 -28.54 -11.28 6.90
CA GLU A 171 -29.24 -11.64 5.66
C GLU A 171 -29.05 -10.63 4.51
N HIS A 172 -28.67 -9.40 4.84
CA HIS A 172 -28.45 -8.34 3.86
C HIS A 172 -26.98 -7.99 3.68
N GLY A 173 -26.04 -8.72 4.28
CA GLY A 173 -24.60 -8.44 4.19
C GLY A 173 -24.07 -7.50 5.29
N ASN A 174 -24.92 -7.10 6.23
CA ASN A 174 -24.52 -6.36 7.42
C ASN A 174 -23.63 -7.22 8.33
N ILE A 175 -22.56 -6.60 8.86
CA ILE A 175 -21.61 -7.25 9.76
C ILE A 175 -22.13 -7.03 11.19
N LEU A 176 -22.48 -8.12 11.86
CA LEU A 176 -23.13 -8.09 13.18
C LEU A 176 -22.10 -8.17 14.32
N PRO A 177 -22.35 -7.47 15.45
CA PRO A 177 -21.56 -7.59 16.67
C PRO A 177 -21.38 -9.03 17.14
N ILE A 178 -20.23 -9.31 17.74
CA ILE A 178 -19.86 -10.61 18.26
C ILE A 178 -19.38 -10.52 19.71
N ASN A 179 -19.48 -11.63 20.42
CA ASN A 179 -18.96 -11.76 21.78
C ASN A 179 -17.43 -11.90 21.78
N SER A 180 -16.81 -11.60 22.92
CA SER A 180 -15.38 -11.80 23.17
C SER A 180 -14.46 -11.10 22.17
N LEU A 181 -14.83 -9.87 21.76
CA LEU A 181 -14.03 -9.09 20.81
C LEU A 181 -12.64 -8.78 21.38
N SER A 182 -12.55 -8.41 22.66
CA SER A 182 -11.28 -8.09 23.30
C SER A 182 -10.32 -9.29 23.36
N GLU A 183 -10.81 -10.49 23.66
CA GLU A 183 -9.99 -11.69 23.64
C GLU A 183 -9.54 -12.06 22.23
N LYS A 184 -10.35 -11.77 21.21
CA LYS A 184 -9.98 -11.95 19.80
C LYS A 184 -8.92 -10.96 19.35
N GLU A 185 -9.00 -9.72 19.80
CA GLU A 185 -7.97 -8.70 19.57
C GLU A 185 -6.63 -9.11 20.19
N GLU A 186 -6.63 -9.68 21.41
CA GLU A 186 -5.42 -10.23 22.05
C GLU A 186 -4.76 -11.31 21.16
N VAL A 187 -5.52 -12.31 20.71
CA VAL A 187 -5.00 -13.43 19.89
C VAL A 187 -4.44 -12.94 18.55
N VAL A 188 -5.09 -11.97 17.92
CA VAL A 188 -4.63 -11.40 16.64
C VAL A 188 -3.34 -10.60 16.84
N LYS A 189 -3.27 -9.82 17.93
CA LYS A 189 -2.11 -9.00 18.25
C LYS A 189 -0.87 -9.84 18.53
N ASP A 190 -1.02 -10.98 19.21
CA ASP A 190 0.07 -11.92 19.48
C ASP A 190 0.72 -12.47 18.19
N GLU A 191 -0.04 -12.50 17.09
CA GLU A 191 0.41 -12.94 15.76
C GLU A 191 0.79 -11.77 14.82
N ASN A 192 0.86 -10.54 15.33
CA ASN A 192 1.12 -9.31 14.55
C ASN A 192 0.16 -9.11 13.36
N LEU A 193 -1.10 -9.53 13.51
CA LEU A 193 -2.14 -9.33 12.50
C LEU A 193 -2.99 -8.10 12.83
N ILE A 194 -3.74 -7.63 11.84
CA ILE A 194 -4.77 -6.60 11.99
C ILE A 194 -6.14 -7.29 12.01
N LEU A 195 -6.95 -7.01 13.03
CA LEU A 195 -8.33 -7.51 13.09
C LEU A 195 -9.29 -6.51 12.45
N LEU A 196 -10.05 -6.96 11.46
CA LEU A 196 -11.25 -6.27 11.01
C LEU A 196 -12.49 -6.87 11.68
N SER A 197 -13.32 -5.98 12.20
CA SER A 197 -14.47 -6.30 13.04
C SER A 197 -15.71 -5.47 12.64
N PRO A 198 -16.89 -5.71 13.26
CA PRO A 198 -18.07 -4.89 13.04
C PRO A 198 -17.90 -3.41 13.46
N LEU A 199 -16.84 -3.08 14.20
CA LEU A 199 -16.49 -1.68 14.54
C LEU A 199 -15.81 -0.94 13.39
N ASP A 200 -15.26 -1.67 12.42
CA ASP A 200 -14.49 -1.12 11.30
C ASP A 200 -15.32 -0.95 10.04
N ALA A 201 -16.28 -1.85 9.83
CA ALA A 201 -17.21 -1.81 8.71
C ALA A 201 -18.58 -2.33 9.14
N ALA A 202 -19.64 -1.63 8.71
CA ALA A 202 -21.02 -2.03 9.01
C ALA A 202 -21.55 -3.03 7.98
N HIS A 203 -21.01 -3.02 6.77
CA HIS A 203 -21.45 -3.86 5.67
C HIS A 203 -20.26 -4.52 4.96
N ILE A 204 -20.46 -5.74 4.46
CA ILE A 204 -19.39 -6.48 3.79
C ILE A 204 -18.93 -5.82 2.49
N ASP A 205 -19.84 -5.21 1.75
CA ASP A 205 -19.51 -4.51 0.50
C ASP A 205 -18.52 -3.36 0.74
N ASP A 206 -18.58 -2.67 1.88
CA ASP A 206 -17.59 -1.61 2.23
C ASP A 206 -16.15 -2.15 2.21
N VAL A 207 -15.98 -3.40 2.64
CA VAL A 207 -14.68 -4.07 2.73
C VAL A 207 -14.27 -4.63 1.39
N ILE A 208 -15.21 -5.28 0.69
CA ILE A 208 -14.97 -5.86 -0.64
C ILE A 208 -14.58 -4.76 -1.62
N ASP A 209 -15.27 -3.61 -1.60
CA ASP A 209 -14.99 -2.50 -2.50
C ASP A 209 -13.57 -1.96 -2.29
N VAL A 210 -13.15 -1.77 -1.03
CA VAL A 210 -11.77 -1.34 -0.72
C VAL A 210 -10.72 -2.37 -1.17
N LEU A 211 -10.95 -3.65 -0.91
CA LEU A 211 -9.99 -4.71 -1.30
C LEU A 211 -9.93 -4.93 -2.82
N ASN A 212 -10.98 -4.53 -3.54
CA ASN A 212 -11.09 -4.63 -5.00
C ASN A 212 -10.75 -3.32 -5.73
N ALA A 213 -10.55 -2.22 -5.02
CA ALA A 213 -10.30 -0.88 -5.57
C ALA A 213 -8.86 -0.68 -6.08
N GLN A 214 -8.22 -1.73 -6.61
CA GLN A 214 -6.93 -1.58 -7.29
C GLN A 214 -7.07 -0.61 -8.48
N GLY A 215 -6.16 0.34 -8.56
CA GLY A 215 -6.18 1.43 -9.52
C GLY A 215 -7.08 2.61 -9.14
N ALA A 216 -7.78 2.56 -8.00
CA ALA A 216 -8.59 3.69 -7.54
C ALA A 216 -7.73 4.83 -7.00
N SER A 217 -8.21 6.05 -7.19
CA SER A 217 -7.67 7.27 -6.62
C SER A 217 -7.90 7.29 -5.10
N VAL A 218 -6.88 7.72 -4.36
CA VAL A 218 -6.96 8.00 -2.92
C VAL A 218 -6.46 9.42 -2.66
N PRO A 219 -7.25 10.32 -2.05
CA PRO A 219 -6.82 11.66 -1.70
C PRO A 219 -5.76 11.61 -0.59
N VAL A 220 -4.68 12.37 -0.77
CA VAL A 220 -3.58 12.49 0.19
C VAL A 220 -3.26 13.96 0.43
N PHE A 221 -3.31 14.40 1.68
CA PHE A 221 -3.02 15.78 2.05
C PHE A 221 -1.89 15.84 3.08
N TYR A 222 -0.80 16.50 2.71
CA TYR A 222 0.31 16.74 3.62
C TYR A 222 0.36 18.21 4.00
N THR A 223 0.41 18.50 5.30
CA THR A 223 0.59 19.85 5.83
C THR A 223 1.68 19.87 6.88
N TYR A 224 2.64 20.77 6.68
CA TYR A 224 3.78 20.97 7.58
C TYR A 224 3.79 22.39 8.16
N GLN A 225 2.60 22.92 8.43
CA GLN A 225 2.38 24.23 9.04
C GLN A 225 1.64 24.07 10.35
N ASP A 226 1.93 24.94 11.31
CA ASP A 226 1.19 25.01 12.57
C ASP A 226 -0.23 25.44 12.27
N ASN A 227 -1.15 24.49 12.29
CA ASN A 227 -2.45 24.75 11.74
C ASN A 227 -3.55 23.91 12.40
N ASP A 228 -4.35 24.58 13.21
CA ASP A 228 -5.52 24.02 13.87
C ASP A 228 -6.64 23.62 12.88
N ASP A 229 -6.56 24.03 11.61
CA ASP A 229 -7.57 23.71 10.58
C ASP A 229 -7.18 22.60 9.59
N ALA A 230 -6.10 21.87 9.85
CA ALA A 230 -5.58 20.81 8.96
C ALA A 230 -6.64 19.79 8.55
N ASP A 231 -7.46 19.33 9.50
CA ASP A 231 -8.50 18.33 9.25
C ASP A 231 -9.60 18.90 8.31
N ARG A 232 -9.98 20.17 8.46
CA ARG A 232 -10.93 20.85 7.56
C ARG A 232 -10.38 21.01 6.14
N LYS A 233 -9.09 21.35 6.01
CA LYS A 233 -8.43 21.45 4.70
C LYS A 233 -8.36 20.08 4.01
N TYR A 234 -8.07 19.04 4.79
CA TYR A 234 -8.08 17.67 4.30
C TYR A 234 -9.48 17.27 3.80
N GLU A 235 -10.54 17.50 4.58
CA GLU A 235 -11.93 17.24 4.18
C GLU A 235 -12.29 17.96 2.87
N SER A 236 -11.96 19.26 2.76
CA SER A 236 -12.18 20.03 1.53
C SER A 236 -11.42 19.45 0.33
N PHE A 237 -10.22 18.92 0.55
CA PHE A 237 -9.44 18.29 -0.52
C PHE A 237 -10.01 16.92 -0.92
N VAL A 238 -10.48 16.12 0.05
CA VAL A 238 -11.18 14.84 -0.20
C VAL A 238 -12.41 15.08 -1.06
N GLU A 239 -13.26 16.04 -0.69
CA GLU A 239 -14.46 16.42 -1.47
C GLU A 239 -14.10 16.85 -2.89
N PHE A 240 -13.04 17.66 -3.03
CA PHE A 240 -12.57 18.08 -4.34
C PHE A 240 -12.12 16.89 -5.21
N VAL A 241 -11.31 15.98 -4.68
CA VAL A 241 -10.84 14.81 -5.44
C VAL A 241 -12.02 13.95 -5.87
N HIS A 242 -12.99 13.70 -4.99
CA HIS A 242 -14.23 13.00 -5.34
C HIS A 242 -15.04 13.70 -6.45
N SER A 243 -14.99 15.03 -6.54
CA SER A 243 -15.71 15.77 -7.58
C SER A 243 -15.04 15.71 -8.97
N VAL A 244 -13.76 15.35 -9.04
CA VAL A 244 -12.98 15.35 -10.31
C VAL A 244 -12.41 13.98 -10.69
N GLN A 245 -12.51 12.97 -9.83
CA GLN A 245 -12.04 11.61 -10.06
C GLN A 245 -13.21 10.62 -9.98
N ASP A 246 -13.54 10.00 -11.12
CA ASP A 246 -14.66 9.05 -11.21
C ASP A 246 -14.42 7.77 -10.38
N ASN A 247 -13.17 7.33 -10.28
CA ASN A 247 -12.77 6.11 -9.57
C ASN A 247 -11.99 6.47 -8.29
N CYS A 248 -12.66 7.07 -7.31
CA CYS A 248 -12.06 7.43 -6.03
C CYS A 248 -12.61 6.57 -4.89
N VAL A 249 -11.74 6.10 -3.99
CA VAL A 249 -12.15 5.37 -2.78
C VAL A 249 -13.05 6.26 -1.94
N GLY A 250 -14.25 5.78 -1.60
CA GLY A 250 -15.22 6.51 -0.78
C GLY A 250 -14.69 6.88 0.60
N ILE A 251 -15.28 7.92 1.22
CA ILE A 251 -14.85 8.46 2.53
C ILE A 251 -14.78 7.37 3.62
N SER A 252 -15.80 6.51 3.71
CA SER A 252 -15.80 5.37 4.64
C SER A 252 -14.69 4.36 4.32
N GLY A 253 -14.45 4.12 3.03
CA GLY A 253 -13.40 3.23 2.54
C GLY A 253 -11.98 3.74 2.81
N ILE A 254 -11.76 5.06 2.89
CA ILE A 254 -10.43 5.63 3.18
C ILE A 254 -9.93 5.17 4.55
N ARG A 255 -10.74 5.31 5.62
CA ARG A 255 -10.34 4.90 6.97
C ARG A 255 -10.07 3.41 7.05
N LEU A 256 -10.88 2.61 6.34
CA LEU A 256 -10.66 1.18 6.25
C LEU A 256 -9.33 0.87 5.53
N ALA A 257 -9.06 1.54 4.39
CA ALA A 257 -7.82 1.36 3.65
C ALA A 257 -6.57 1.74 4.48
N GLU A 258 -6.62 2.85 5.23
CA GLU A 258 -5.55 3.25 6.16
C GLU A 258 -5.27 2.15 7.19
N LYS A 259 -6.32 1.58 7.80
CA LYS A 259 -6.18 0.48 8.76
C LYS A 259 -5.62 -0.80 8.13
N VAL A 260 -6.12 -1.19 6.96
CA VAL A 260 -5.78 -2.43 6.24
C VAL A 260 -4.34 -2.41 5.72
N PHE A 261 -3.94 -1.29 5.12
CA PHE A 261 -2.66 -1.17 4.41
C PHE A 261 -1.60 -0.37 5.18
N GLY A 262 -1.96 0.23 6.31
CA GLY A 262 -1.04 0.89 7.25
C GLY A 262 -0.52 2.25 6.80
N PHE A 263 -1.12 2.86 5.77
CA PHE A 263 -0.77 4.22 5.33
C PHE A 263 -1.68 5.27 5.98
N SER A 264 -1.33 6.54 5.82
CA SER A 264 -2.17 7.68 6.17
C SER A 264 -2.45 8.58 4.97
N THR A 265 -3.67 9.07 4.86
CA THR A 265 -4.11 10.06 3.88
C THR A 265 -3.92 11.50 4.36
N LEU A 266 -3.66 11.71 5.65
CA LEU A 266 -3.39 13.01 6.25
C LEU A 266 -2.11 12.97 7.09
N LEU A 267 -1.05 13.60 6.60
CA LEU A 267 0.13 13.88 7.42
C LEU A 267 0.09 15.33 7.87
N LYS A 268 0.04 15.54 9.19
CA LYS A 268 0.08 16.87 9.81
C LYS A 268 1.28 17.01 10.73
N TYR A 269 2.06 18.06 10.52
CA TYR A 269 3.22 18.38 11.34
C TYR A 269 3.12 19.82 11.83
N LYS A 270 3.17 19.99 13.15
CA LYS A 270 2.89 21.28 13.80
C LYS A 270 3.98 22.32 13.57
N LYS A 271 5.25 21.98 13.70
CA LYS A 271 6.33 22.98 13.62
C LYS A 271 7.57 22.41 12.96
N LEU A 272 7.87 22.88 11.75
CA LEU A 272 9.08 22.52 11.02
C LEU A 272 10.32 23.12 11.68
N GLU A 273 11.15 22.27 12.27
CA GLU A 273 12.53 22.60 12.61
C GLU A 273 13.44 22.21 11.44
N PHE A 274 14.49 23.00 11.17
CA PHE A 274 15.38 22.76 10.02
C PHE A 274 16.13 21.42 10.09
N THR A 275 16.22 20.79 11.27
CA THR A 275 16.90 19.51 11.48
C THR A 275 16.11 18.29 11.01
N ASP A 276 14.78 18.42 10.86
CA ASP A 276 13.89 17.26 10.79
C ASP A 276 13.50 16.91 9.34
N TRP A 277 13.91 17.72 8.36
CA TRP A 277 13.35 17.65 7.00
C TRP A 277 13.74 16.37 6.25
N ASN A 278 14.91 15.77 6.55
CA ASN A 278 15.27 14.45 6.01
C ASN A 278 14.31 13.37 6.48
N GLU A 279 14.00 13.31 7.78
CA GLU A 279 13.07 12.33 8.35
C GLU A 279 11.65 12.54 7.80
N LEU A 280 11.19 13.79 7.78
CA LEU A 280 9.87 14.13 7.24
C LEU A 280 9.74 13.80 5.75
N ALA A 281 10.82 13.98 4.97
CA ALA A 281 10.87 13.58 3.57
C ALA A 281 10.77 12.06 3.41
N ILE A 282 11.45 11.29 4.28
CA ILE A 282 11.39 9.83 4.30
C ILE A 282 9.97 9.37 4.64
N VAL A 283 9.39 9.86 5.74
CA VAL A 283 8.03 9.52 6.19
C VAL A 283 7.00 9.83 5.09
N GLY A 284 7.04 11.03 4.52
CA GLY A 284 6.10 11.43 3.48
C GLY A 284 6.22 10.57 2.21
N GLY A 285 7.45 10.27 1.78
CA GLY A 285 7.70 9.48 0.58
C GLY A 285 7.38 7.99 0.76
N ASP A 286 7.69 7.42 1.92
CA ASP A 286 7.36 6.02 2.26
C ASP A 286 5.86 5.81 2.39
N ASN A 287 5.15 6.77 2.99
CA ASN A 287 3.70 6.72 3.05
C ASN A 287 3.06 6.70 1.64
N LEU A 288 3.53 7.51 0.70
CA LEU A 288 3.07 7.45 -0.70
C LEU A 288 3.41 6.11 -1.37
N ARG A 289 4.59 5.54 -1.10
CA ARG A 289 4.96 4.21 -1.60
C ARG A 289 4.05 3.13 -1.03
N MET A 290 3.63 3.22 0.23
CA MET A 290 2.68 2.28 0.84
C MET A 290 1.32 2.33 0.15
N ILE A 291 0.79 3.54 -0.10
CA ILE A 291 -0.46 3.74 -0.86
C ILE A 291 -0.35 3.11 -2.25
N ALA A 292 0.74 3.38 -2.97
CA ALA A 292 0.96 2.85 -4.30
C ALA A 292 1.12 1.31 -4.32
N LYS A 293 1.85 0.74 -3.36
CA LYS A 293 2.03 -0.72 -3.22
C LYS A 293 0.74 -1.44 -2.83
N ALA A 294 -0.17 -0.77 -2.11
CA ALA A 294 -1.52 -1.27 -1.87
C ALA A 294 -2.39 -1.27 -3.14
N GLY A 295 -1.90 -0.71 -4.25
CA GLY A 295 -2.54 -0.69 -5.55
C GLY A 295 -3.35 0.57 -5.83
N PHE A 296 -3.30 1.59 -4.97
CA PHE A 296 -4.01 2.86 -5.19
C PHE A 296 -3.17 3.87 -5.96
N ILE A 297 -3.84 4.89 -6.53
CA ILE A 297 -3.20 6.05 -7.16
C ILE A 297 -3.30 7.24 -6.20
N PRO A 298 -2.20 7.65 -5.56
CA PRO A 298 -2.21 8.83 -4.69
C PRO A 298 -2.59 10.08 -5.49
N ASN A 299 -3.57 10.83 -4.97
CA ASN A 299 -3.98 12.14 -5.45
C ASN A 299 -3.54 13.14 -4.39
N ILE A 300 -2.35 13.74 -4.56
CA ILE A 300 -1.68 14.49 -3.49
C ILE A 300 -1.85 16.01 -3.64
N ALA A 301 -2.18 16.66 -2.52
CA ALA A 301 -1.93 18.09 -2.31
C ALA A 301 -0.98 18.27 -1.11
N PHE A 302 -0.11 19.28 -1.21
CA PHE A 302 0.97 19.50 -0.25
C PHE A 302 1.02 20.98 0.15
N GLU A 303 0.94 21.25 1.45
CA GLU A 303 1.15 22.55 2.07
C GLU A 303 2.45 22.55 2.90
N GLY A 304 3.47 23.26 2.42
CA GLY A 304 4.75 23.33 3.09
C GLY A 304 5.84 23.91 2.18
N PRO A 305 7.12 23.81 2.60
CA PRO A 305 8.22 24.40 1.84
C PRO A 305 8.60 23.53 0.63
N GLY A 306 8.86 24.18 -0.51
CA GLY A 306 9.30 23.53 -1.75
C GLY A 306 10.47 22.55 -1.58
N PRO A 307 11.54 22.87 -0.83
CA PRO A 307 12.64 21.94 -0.62
C PRO A 307 12.20 20.63 0.06
N LEU A 308 11.28 20.67 1.04
CA LEU A 308 10.75 19.45 1.66
C LEU A 308 9.96 18.62 0.66
N ALA A 309 9.13 19.26 -0.15
CA ALA A 309 8.36 18.58 -1.19
C ALA A 309 9.27 17.93 -2.25
N MET A 310 10.39 18.56 -2.61
CA MET A 310 11.41 17.94 -3.46
C MET A 310 12.03 16.71 -2.79
N GLY A 311 12.32 16.77 -1.48
CA GLY A 311 12.80 15.61 -0.71
C GLY A 311 11.81 14.44 -0.71
N VAL A 312 10.53 14.71 -0.44
CA VAL A 312 9.45 13.71 -0.52
C VAL A 312 9.36 13.13 -1.94
N GLY A 313 9.46 13.98 -2.97
CA GLY A 313 9.50 13.57 -4.36
C GLY A 313 10.68 12.63 -4.68
N ILE A 314 11.89 12.96 -4.20
CA ILE A 314 13.07 12.09 -4.32
C ILE A 314 12.82 10.74 -3.66
N ARG A 315 12.33 10.74 -2.41
CA ARG A 315 12.06 9.51 -1.67
C ARG A 315 11.01 8.67 -2.37
N PHE A 316 9.93 9.25 -2.88
CA PHE A 316 8.88 8.53 -3.61
C PHE A 316 9.40 7.98 -4.95
N GLY A 317 10.08 8.84 -5.72
CA GLY A 317 10.62 8.54 -7.05
C GLY A 317 9.54 8.36 -8.13
N ALA A 318 9.94 8.30 -9.39
CA ALA A 318 9.04 8.03 -10.51
C ALA A 318 8.89 6.52 -10.79
N GLN A 319 8.38 5.77 -9.81
CA GLN A 319 8.14 4.31 -9.90
C GLN A 319 6.66 3.93 -9.92
N TYR A 320 5.79 4.80 -9.41
CA TYR A 320 4.37 4.53 -9.23
C TYR A 320 3.49 5.65 -9.78
N PRO A 321 2.28 5.34 -10.30
CA PRO A 321 1.28 6.32 -10.70
C PRO A 321 0.96 7.33 -9.59
N ILE A 322 0.78 8.60 -9.95
CA ILE A 322 0.43 9.67 -9.00
C ILE A 322 -0.21 10.86 -9.72
N VAL A 323 -1.06 11.59 -9.02
CA VAL A 323 -1.62 12.86 -9.47
C VAL A 323 -1.31 13.94 -8.43
N ILE A 324 -0.80 15.09 -8.87
CA ILE A 324 -0.37 16.18 -7.98
C ILE A 324 -1.23 17.42 -8.26
N TYR A 325 -1.74 17.99 -7.17
CA TYR A 325 -2.62 19.14 -7.17
C TYR A 325 -1.94 20.38 -6.59
N HIS A 326 -2.25 21.53 -7.17
CA HIS A 326 -1.84 22.84 -6.69
C HIS A 326 -3.03 23.55 -6.03
N LYS A 327 -2.83 24.12 -4.83
CA LYS A 327 -3.83 24.99 -4.20
C LYS A 327 -3.95 26.30 -4.99
N VAL A 328 -5.16 26.64 -5.40
CA VAL A 328 -5.49 27.90 -6.08
C VAL A 328 -6.61 28.62 -5.33
N ALA A 329 -6.88 29.89 -5.69
CA ALA A 329 -7.89 30.70 -5.00
C ALA A 329 -9.30 30.04 -4.97
N GLN A 330 -9.65 29.28 -6.02
CA GLN A 330 -10.94 28.60 -6.14
C GLN A 330 -10.93 27.14 -5.65
N GLY A 331 -9.87 26.67 -4.97
CA GLY A 331 -9.77 25.30 -4.50
C GLY A 331 -8.44 24.65 -4.91
N TYR A 332 -8.51 23.67 -5.78
CA TYR A 332 -7.34 22.92 -6.26
C TYR A 332 -7.37 22.80 -7.78
N ALA A 333 -6.18 22.75 -8.38
CA ALA A 333 -6.00 22.49 -9.81
C ALA A 333 -5.08 21.28 -9.98
N LYS A 334 -5.48 20.34 -10.86
CA LYS A 334 -4.61 19.24 -11.27
C LYS A 334 -3.52 19.80 -12.17
N VAL A 335 -2.26 19.72 -11.73
CA VAL A 335 -1.13 20.33 -12.45
C VAL A 335 -0.12 19.31 -12.94
N ILE A 336 -0.05 18.11 -12.34
CA ILE A 336 0.80 17.03 -12.85
C ILE A 336 -0.01 15.74 -12.76
N ASP A 337 -0.22 15.08 -13.89
CA ASP A 337 -0.91 13.80 -13.98
C ASP A 337 0.01 12.73 -14.58
N LEU A 338 0.44 11.82 -13.71
CA LEU A 338 1.31 10.69 -14.04
C LEU A 338 0.57 9.36 -13.82
N SER A 339 -0.76 9.38 -13.76
CA SER A 339 -1.57 8.18 -13.58
C SER A 339 -1.41 7.18 -14.74
N ASP A 340 -1.20 7.70 -15.95
CA ASP A 340 -1.08 6.96 -17.21
C ASP A 340 0.37 6.73 -17.67
N ASN A 341 1.26 7.71 -17.43
CA ASN A 341 2.61 7.69 -17.98
C ASN A 341 3.63 8.46 -17.12
N LEU A 342 4.39 7.70 -16.33
CA LEU A 342 5.48 8.21 -15.48
C LEU A 342 6.62 8.87 -16.27
N ARG A 343 6.78 8.56 -17.57
CA ARG A 343 7.90 9.10 -18.37
C ARG A 343 7.71 10.56 -18.77
N LYS A 344 6.51 11.14 -18.60
CA LYS A 344 6.24 12.56 -18.93
C LYS A 344 7.25 13.50 -18.28
N ILE A 345 7.62 13.26 -17.02
CA ILE A 345 8.57 14.08 -16.25
C ILE A 345 10.05 13.73 -16.48
N LYS A 346 10.35 12.66 -17.22
CA LYS A 346 11.72 12.19 -17.52
C LYS A 346 12.08 12.29 -19.01
N ALA A 347 11.22 12.90 -19.83
CA ALA A 347 11.43 13.02 -21.26
C ALA A 347 12.50 14.08 -21.56
N ILE A 348 13.73 13.63 -21.85
CA ILE A 348 14.86 14.55 -22.06
C ILE A 348 14.62 15.46 -23.27
N LYS A 349 14.68 16.77 -23.03
CA LYS A 349 14.47 17.82 -24.02
C LYS A 349 15.80 18.38 -24.53
N GLN A 350 15.86 18.63 -25.84
CA GLN A 350 17.02 19.24 -26.49
C GLN A 350 16.98 20.77 -26.43
N SER A 351 15.79 21.38 -26.50
CA SER A 351 15.54 22.80 -26.27
C SER A 351 14.76 23.02 -24.97
N PHE A 352 14.84 24.23 -24.43
CA PHE A 352 14.10 24.64 -23.23
C PHE A 352 13.09 25.72 -23.60
N ASP A 353 11.82 25.34 -23.63
CA ASP A 353 10.72 26.19 -24.03
C ASP A 353 10.22 27.03 -22.85
N ARG A 354 10.32 26.52 -21.62
CA ARG A 354 9.85 27.15 -20.38
C ARG A 354 10.93 27.90 -19.61
N PHE A 355 12.17 27.44 -19.68
CA PHE A 355 13.29 28.01 -18.93
C PHE A 355 14.34 28.71 -19.80
N ASP A 356 14.78 29.87 -19.34
CA ASP A 356 16.06 30.45 -19.75
C ASP A 356 17.16 29.91 -18.83
N VAL A 357 18.26 29.44 -19.41
CA VAL A 357 19.32 28.74 -18.69
C VAL A 357 20.65 29.46 -18.88
N GLU A 358 21.26 29.84 -17.76
CA GLU A 358 22.60 30.41 -17.69
C GLU A 358 23.53 29.45 -16.96
N VAL A 359 24.74 29.25 -17.49
CA VAL A 359 25.78 28.41 -16.91
C VAL A 359 27.04 29.25 -16.71
N SER A 360 27.68 29.15 -15.54
CA SER A 360 28.91 29.88 -15.24
C SER A 360 29.76 29.14 -14.21
N GLY A 361 31.07 29.36 -14.26
CA GLY A 361 32.06 28.65 -13.46
C GLY A 361 32.40 27.26 -14.03
N ASP A 362 33.41 26.64 -13.46
CA ASP A 362 33.95 25.37 -13.95
C ASP A 362 34.20 24.30 -12.88
N GLY A 363 34.02 24.61 -11.59
CA GLY A 363 34.29 23.70 -10.48
C GLY A 363 33.39 22.46 -10.40
N ASP A 364 33.80 21.52 -9.54
CA ASP A 364 33.20 20.17 -9.45
C ASP A 364 31.91 20.12 -8.60
N ILE A 365 31.60 21.20 -7.87
CA ILE A 365 30.33 21.38 -7.16
C ILE A 365 29.36 22.10 -8.10
N CYS A 366 28.22 21.47 -8.39
CA CYS A 366 27.21 22.06 -9.25
C CYS A 366 26.04 22.62 -8.43
N VAL A 367 25.83 23.92 -8.52
CA VAL A 367 24.76 24.64 -7.84
C VAL A 367 23.62 24.90 -8.81
N TYR A 368 22.47 24.28 -8.59
CA TYR A 368 21.25 24.54 -9.34
C TYR A 368 20.44 25.61 -8.61
N ILE A 369 20.20 26.73 -9.30
CA ILE A 369 19.42 27.86 -8.83
C ILE A 369 18.15 27.92 -9.69
N ILE A 370 17.04 27.45 -9.14
CA ILE A 370 15.76 27.34 -9.85
C ILE A 370 14.85 28.49 -9.45
N LYS A 371 14.49 29.33 -10.41
CA LYS A 371 13.58 30.45 -10.19
C LYS A 371 12.35 30.32 -11.07
N THR A 372 11.20 30.17 -10.44
CA THR A 372 9.91 30.28 -11.11
C THR A 372 8.99 31.26 -10.39
N ALA A 373 9.18 31.51 -9.10
CA ALA A 373 8.44 32.54 -8.38
C ALA A 373 9.05 33.94 -8.59
N SER A 374 8.41 34.96 -8.00
CA SER A 374 8.79 36.36 -8.14
C SER A 374 10.12 36.71 -7.46
N HIS A 375 10.51 35.98 -6.42
CA HIS A 375 11.70 36.27 -5.63
C HIS A 375 12.99 35.96 -6.40
N GLU A 376 13.88 36.94 -6.51
CA GLU A 376 15.23 36.75 -7.05
C GLU A 376 16.16 36.20 -5.97
N LEU A 377 16.88 35.13 -6.29
CA LEU A 377 17.77 34.44 -5.35
C LEU A 377 19.22 34.27 -5.86
N LYS A 378 19.50 34.54 -7.13
CA LYS A 378 20.79 34.24 -7.77
C LYS A 378 21.97 34.86 -7.03
N ALA A 379 21.94 36.17 -6.80
CA ALA A 379 23.07 36.89 -6.18
C ALA A 379 23.35 36.41 -4.76
N GLN A 380 22.29 36.16 -3.98
CA GLN A 380 22.41 35.71 -2.59
C GLN A 380 22.96 34.28 -2.51
N VAL A 381 22.51 33.38 -3.38
CA VAL A 381 23.03 32.01 -3.43
C VAL A 381 24.49 31.98 -3.85
N ILE A 382 24.87 32.74 -4.88
CA ILE A 382 26.27 32.81 -5.33
C ILE A 382 27.18 33.32 -4.20
N ASP A 383 26.77 34.36 -3.47
CA ASP A 383 27.53 34.87 -2.33
C ASP A 383 27.63 33.83 -1.19
N PHE A 384 26.52 33.16 -0.86
CA PHE A 384 26.48 32.09 0.14
C PHE A 384 27.44 30.94 -0.20
N VAL A 385 27.35 30.40 -1.41
CA VAL A 385 28.20 29.29 -1.84
C VAL A 385 29.66 29.72 -1.92
N ARG A 386 29.94 30.92 -2.45
CA ARG A 386 31.32 31.42 -2.54
C ARG A 386 31.99 31.57 -1.18
N LYS A 387 31.25 32.00 -0.15
CA LYS A 387 31.75 32.08 1.24
C LYS A 387 32.10 30.71 1.82
N LYS A 388 31.41 29.66 1.39
CA LYS A 388 31.57 28.29 1.89
C LYS A 388 32.60 27.48 1.11
N GLU A 389 32.56 27.55 -0.21
CA GLU A 389 33.29 26.66 -1.15
C GLU A 389 34.35 27.42 -1.98
N GLY A 390 34.52 28.74 -1.76
CA GLY A 390 35.44 29.57 -2.54
C GLY A 390 34.99 29.69 -4.00
N ASN A 391 35.89 29.48 -4.96
CA ASN A 391 35.58 29.48 -6.39
C ASN A 391 35.39 28.07 -6.97
N ASN A 392 35.40 27.02 -6.15
CA ASN A 392 35.27 25.64 -6.61
C ASN A 392 33.79 25.24 -6.81
N PHE A 393 33.07 26.01 -7.63
CA PHE A 393 31.70 25.66 -8.01
C PHE A 393 31.38 26.19 -9.40
N MET A 394 30.51 25.48 -10.09
CA MET A 394 29.74 26.02 -11.20
C MET A 394 28.30 26.23 -10.76
N TYR A 395 27.61 27.19 -11.35
CA TYR A 395 26.18 27.36 -11.13
C TYR A 395 25.41 27.29 -12.44
N ILE A 396 24.20 26.76 -12.33
CA ILE A 396 23.19 26.73 -13.37
C ILE A 396 22.00 27.52 -12.83
N TYR A 397 21.72 28.65 -13.46
CA TYR A 397 20.57 29.46 -13.15
C TYR A 397 19.48 29.20 -14.18
N ALA A 398 18.41 28.53 -13.74
CA ALA A 398 17.24 28.21 -14.55
C ALA A 398 16.08 29.12 -14.13
N SER A 399 15.79 30.13 -14.95
CA SER A 399 14.72 31.09 -14.71
C SER A 399 13.54 30.81 -15.64
N HIS A 400 12.34 30.65 -15.08
CA HIS A 400 11.14 30.46 -15.89
C HIS A 400 10.80 31.75 -16.66
N LYS A 401 10.40 31.62 -17.93
CA LYS A 401 10.07 32.78 -18.79
C LYS A 401 8.88 33.61 -18.28
N ASN A 402 7.98 32.97 -17.54
CA ASN A 402 6.84 33.61 -16.86
C ASN A 402 7.05 33.74 -15.33
N SER A 403 8.29 33.94 -14.86
CA SER A 403 8.59 33.99 -13.42
C SER A 403 7.69 35.00 -12.68
N GLY A 404 7.13 34.58 -11.56
CA GLY A 404 6.22 35.40 -10.74
C GLY A 404 4.74 35.31 -11.12
N ASN A 405 4.40 34.73 -12.28
CA ASN A 405 3.02 34.44 -12.66
C ASN A 405 2.96 33.20 -13.58
N LEU A 406 3.26 32.03 -13.02
CA LEU A 406 3.17 30.78 -13.77
C LEU A 406 1.69 30.47 -14.09
N PRO A 407 1.35 30.18 -15.36
CA PRO A 407 0.02 29.71 -15.69
C PRO A 407 -0.25 28.37 -14.97
N VAL A 408 -1.46 28.21 -14.42
CA VAL A 408 -1.88 26.96 -13.79
C VAL A 408 -2.35 26.01 -14.89
N GLU A 409 -1.43 25.21 -15.40
CA GLU A 409 -1.62 24.25 -16.49
C GLU A 409 -0.93 22.92 -16.18
N ASP A 410 -0.68 22.08 -17.19
CA ASP A 410 0.13 20.87 -17.04
C ASP A 410 1.61 21.23 -16.87
N TRP A 411 2.11 21.05 -15.65
CA TRP A 411 3.49 21.33 -15.25
C TRP A 411 4.46 20.18 -15.47
N THR A 412 4.06 19.11 -16.16
CA THR A 412 4.98 18.02 -16.51
C THR A 412 6.13 18.49 -17.40
N VAL A 413 5.89 19.51 -18.24
CA VAL A 413 6.90 20.07 -19.15
C VAL A 413 8.00 20.78 -18.36
N GLU A 414 7.64 21.59 -17.38
CA GLU A 414 8.55 22.33 -16.50
C GLU A 414 9.48 21.35 -15.76
N VAL A 415 8.90 20.30 -15.18
CA VAL A 415 9.65 19.25 -14.49
C VAL A 415 10.60 18.53 -15.46
N SER A 416 10.13 18.20 -16.66
CA SER A 416 10.92 17.51 -17.67
C SER A 416 12.09 18.37 -18.18
N GLU A 417 11.91 19.67 -18.35
CA GLU A 417 12.98 20.59 -18.72
C GLU A 417 14.03 20.72 -17.61
N LEU A 418 13.61 20.89 -16.35
CA LEU A 418 14.53 20.92 -15.20
C LEU A 418 15.37 19.63 -15.13
N MET A 419 14.74 18.47 -15.33
CA MET A 419 15.47 17.19 -15.38
C MET A 419 16.44 17.11 -16.56
N SER A 420 16.06 17.66 -17.71
CA SER A 420 16.91 17.69 -18.91
C SER A 420 18.15 18.56 -18.71
N ILE A 421 18.01 19.70 -18.03
CA ILE A 421 19.13 20.57 -17.65
C ILE A 421 20.14 19.78 -16.80
N VAL A 422 19.66 19.05 -15.78
CA VAL A 422 20.52 18.22 -14.93
C VAL A 422 21.26 17.16 -15.74
N GLN A 423 20.56 16.45 -16.62
CA GLN A 423 21.16 15.37 -17.40
C GLN A 423 22.22 15.85 -18.39
N LYS A 424 22.01 17.00 -19.03
CA LYS A 424 23.01 17.57 -19.95
C LYS A 424 24.31 17.89 -19.22
N VAL A 425 24.24 18.50 -18.04
CA VAL A 425 25.44 18.83 -17.27
C VAL A 425 26.16 17.57 -16.80
N LYS A 426 25.42 16.57 -16.32
CA LYS A 426 25.99 15.28 -15.92
C LYS A 426 26.59 14.47 -17.07
N ALA A 427 26.13 14.68 -18.30
CA ALA A 427 26.71 14.04 -19.49
C ALA A 427 28.09 14.63 -19.84
N GLU A 428 28.33 15.89 -19.49
CA GLU A 428 29.54 16.62 -19.85
C GLU A 428 30.57 16.69 -18.72
N LYS A 429 30.13 16.60 -17.46
CA LYS A 429 30.99 16.76 -16.28
C LYS A 429 30.73 15.72 -15.20
N LEU A 430 31.83 15.25 -14.59
CA LEU A 430 31.78 14.46 -13.37
C LEU A 430 31.63 15.40 -12.16
N LEU A 431 30.44 15.42 -11.57
CA LEU A 431 30.14 16.28 -10.43
C LEU A 431 30.44 15.56 -9.11
N SER A 432 31.15 16.22 -8.20
CA SER A 432 31.41 15.69 -6.85
C SER A 432 30.21 15.88 -5.92
N LYS A 433 29.46 16.98 -6.11
CA LYS A 433 28.32 17.35 -5.28
C LYS A 433 27.30 18.18 -6.07
N ILE A 434 26.02 18.00 -5.75
CA ILE A 434 24.91 18.78 -6.31
C ILE A 434 24.22 19.56 -5.21
N GLU A 435 24.05 20.87 -5.38
CA GLU A 435 23.37 21.74 -4.43
C GLU A 435 22.15 22.39 -5.06
N PHE A 436 20.97 22.26 -4.44
CA PHE A 436 19.72 22.81 -4.94
C PHE A 436 19.24 23.99 -4.10
N PHE A 437 18.98 25.09 -4.78
CA PHE A 437 18.33 26.29 -4.26
C PHE A 437 17.14 26.60 -5.14
N MET A 438 15.95 26.78 -4.57
CA MET A 438 14.74 26.92 -5.37
C MET A 438 13.78 27.96 -4.81
N SER A 439 13.15 28.69 -5.72
CA SER A 439 11.94 29.44 -5.48
C SER A 439 10.92 29.03 -6.55
N CYS A 440 10.14 28.00 -6.24
CA CYS A 440 9.16 27.43 -7.17
C CYS A 440 7.91 26.87 -6.48
N PRO A 441 6.78 26.71 -7.20
CA PRO A 441 5.60 26.02 -6.71
C PRO A 441 5.91 24.62 -6.21
N ILE A 442 5.25 24.25 -5.10
CA ILE A 442 5.40 22.95 -4.43
C ILE A 442 5.27 21.76 -5.40
N PRO A 443 4.27 21.71 -6.32
CA PRO A 443 4.16 20.60 -7.25
C PRO A 443 5.35 20.45 -8.22
N ILE A 444 5.94 21.57 -8.67
CA ILE A 444 7.15 21.53 -9.52
C ILE A 444 8.34 21.00 -8.73
N ALA A 445 8.53 21.48 -7.49
CA ALA A 445 9.60 20.98 -6.61
C ALA A 445 9.47 19.47 -6.36
N PHE A 446 8.26 19.01 -6.02
CA PHE A 446 7.96 17.59 -5.82
C PHE A 446 8.20 16.76 -7.08
N GLY A 447 7.63 17.17 -8.22
CA GLY A 447 7.80 16.47 -9.49
C GLY A 447 9.25 16.43 -9.95
N PHE A 448 10.01 17.51 -9.74
CA PHE A 448 11.44 17.55 -10.03
C PHE A 448 12.22 16.59 -9.12
N GLY A 449 11.89 16.54 -7.82
CA GLY A 449 12.42 15.54 -6.91
C GLY A 449 12.18 14.11 -7.38
N MET A 450 10.96 13.80 -7.83
CA MET A 450 10.63 12.47 -8.39
C MET A 450 11.43 12.14 -9.65
N ALA A 451 11.60 13.12 -10.55
CA ALA A 451 12.37 12.94 -11.77
C ALA A 451 13.85 12.71 -11.46
N PHE A 452 14.39 13.43 -10.48
CA PHE A 452 15.79 13.37 -10.04
C PHE A 452 16.12 12.11 -9.22
N GLY A 453 15.23 11.61 -8.35
CA GLY A 453 15.49 10.41 -7.55
C GLY A 453 16.84 10.43 -6.81
N HIS A 454 17.60 9.32 -6.87
CA HIS A 454 18.87 9.17 -6.15
C HIS A 454 20.12 9.39 -7.02
N PHE A 455 20.05 10.23 -8.05
CA PHE A 455 21.10 10.36 -9.06
C PHE A 455 22.36 11.14 -8.61
N GLY A 456 22.50 11.55 -7.35
CA GLY A 456 23.70 12.23 -6.88
C GLY A 456 23.76 12.41 -5.37
N ASN A 457 24.92 12.83 -4.88
CA ASN A 457 25.13 13.24 -3.50
C ASN A 457 25.03 14.77 -3.40
N GLY A 458 24.55 15.27 -2.27
CA GLY A 458 24.51 16.70 -2.00
C GLY A 458 23.29 17.14 -1.21
N SER A 459 22.88 18.39 -1.39
CA SER A 459 21.94 19.02 -0.45
C SER A 459 20.89 19.88 -1.14
N ILE A 460 19.70 19.90 -0.53
CA ILE A 460 18.64 20.86 -0.84
C ILE A 460 18.63 21.88 0.29
N TYR A 461 18.63 23.16 -0.08
CA TYR A 461 18.71 24.27 0.85
C TYR A 461 17.35 24.98 0.99
N ALA A 462 17.07 25.43 2.20
CA ALA A 462 15.97 26.35 2.49
C ALA A 462 16.54 27.67 3.01
N TYR A 463 15.83 28.76 2.74
CA TYR A 463 16.19 30.06 3.27
C TYR A 463 15.67 30.21 4.71
N ASN A 464 16.58 30.49 5.64
CA ASN A 464 16.28 30.76 7.04
C ASN A 464 16.09 32.27 7.24
N ASN A 465 14.84 32.69 7.37
CA ASN A 465 14.49 34.11 7.59
C ASN A 465 15.01 34.66 8.93
N ILE A 466 15.25 33.81 9.94
CA ILE A 466 15.73 34.24 11.26
C ILE A 466 17.23 34.56 11.19
N GLU A 467 17.99 33.69 10.53
CA GLU A 467 19.45 33.84 10.38
C GLU A 467 19.86 34.62 9.11
N ASN A 468 18.89 34.96 8.27
CA ASN A 468 19.08 35.68 7.00
C ASN A 468 20.10 34.97 6.06
N THR A 469 20.08 33.63 6.06
CA THR A 469 21.03 32.78 5.32
C THR A 469 20.37 31.49 4.83
N TYR A 470 21.08 30.68 4.06
CA TYR A 470 20.61 29.36 3.64
C TYR A 470 21.08 28.26 4.60
N THR A 471 20.16 27.33 4.88
CA THR A 471 20.41 26.14 5.69
C THR A 471 20.22 24.90 4.83
N ALA A 472 21.19 23.97 4.89
CA ALA A 472 21.04 22.66 4.28
C ALA A 472 20.01 21.85 5.08
N VAL A 473 18.85 21.61 4.49
CA VAL A 473 17.71 20.97 5.17
C VAL A 473 17.55 19.51 4.80
N ILE A 474 17.96 19.15 3.57
CA ILE A 474 17.91 17.78 3.09
C ILE A 474 19.27 17.38 2.55
N ARG A 475 19.80 16.26 3.03
CA ARG A 475 20.89 15.51 2.41
C ARG A 475 20.32 14.42 1.50
N ILE A 476 20.63 14.48 0.22
CA ILE A 476 20.01 13.64 -0.82
C ILE A 476 20.37 12.15 -0.62
N GLU A 477 21.62 11.89 -0.25
CA GLU A 477 22.15 10.55 -0.03
C GLU A 477 21.45 9.79 1.11
N GLU A 478 20.80 10.49 2.04
CA GLU A 478 20.07 9.91 3.17
C GLU A 478 18.62 9.53 2.82
N LEU A 479 18.13 9.87 1.63
CA LEU A 479 16.76 9.56 1.21
C LEU A 479 16.63 8.18 0.53
N LYS A 480 17.71 7.40 0.47
CA LYS A 480 17.80 6.10 -0.24
C LYS A 480 16.94 5.00 0.35
#